data_AF-A0A8J3A9G3-F1
#
_entry.id   AF-A0A8J3A9G3-F1
#
_cell.length_a   1.000
_cell.length_b   1.000
_cell.length_c   1.000
_cell.angle_alpha   90.00
_cell.angle_beta   90.00
_cell.angle_gamma   90.00
#
_symmetry.space_group_name_H-M   'P 1'
#
loop_
_entity.id
_entity.type
_entity.pdbx_description
1 polymer ?
#
loop_
_entity_poly.entity_id
_entity_poly.type
_entity_poly.pdbx_seq_one_letter_code
_entity_poly.pdbx_strand_id
1 'polypeptide(L)'
;MNERLVLRPVRDEDAPRLIALIGAAYDEYPGCVLDLPELDDDLPVPATTAARRGGRWWVLEDEGRLVGSVGTGALQDDGSVELKRLYVAASHRRRGLASLLVGRVEAQAAGVGASRVVLWSDTRFLDAHRLYTGAGFVDTGARRDLHDPSHTTEIEFAKPVEVEPSLHAVRSWDGPFGVEQVRWLDLPDGASFLGEVPGTGDDHLGGPVAYTVEVDDAWRTRRATVAGPHGRQVLTSDGAGRWWRDGEPADDLAGCLDVDVEVTPLTNTLPIRRAGAGDVRAAWVRVPGPTIEPLGQTYTDEGGGRWTYRSGGGFVADLTVDDDGLVVDYAAVDDAGTRTAVWSRR
;
A
#
# COMPACT_ATOMS: atom_id res chain seq x y z
N MET A 1 -25.49 25.11 -2.27
CA MET A 1 -24.03 24.90 -2.33
C MET A 1 -23.84 23.41 -2.14
N ASN A 2 -23.60 22.65 -3.22
CA ASN A 2 -23.53 21.19 -3.18
C ASN A 2 -22.26 20.79 -2.42
N GLU A 3 -22.37 20.50 -1.13
CA GLU A 3 -21.28 19.82 -0.42
C GLU A 3 -21.27 18.34 -0.86
N ARG A 4 -20.09 17.92 -1.32
CA ARG A 4 -19.83 16.65 -2.01
C ARG A 4 -19.50 15.58 -0.97
N LEU A 5 -20.03 14.39 -1.16
CA LEU A 5 -19.50 13.18 -0.52
C LEU A 5 -18.00 13.07 -0.78
N VAL A 6 -17.19 12.85 0.26
CA VAL A 6 -15.73 12.73 0.16
C VAL A 6 -15.30 11.34 0.65
N LEU A 7 -14.76 10.53 -0.25
CA LEU A 7 -14.10 9.26 0.11
C LEU A 7 -12.61 9.51 0.25
N ARG A 8 -12.04 9.21 1.42
CA ARG A 8 -10.61 9.45 1.72
C ARG A 8 -10.02 8.36 2.60
N PRO A 9 -8.69 8.20 2.65
CA PRO A 9 -8.04 7.32 3.62
C PRO A 9 -8.45 7.66 5.06
N VAL A 10 -8.59 6.63 5.89
CA VAL A 10 -8.83 6.79 7.32
C VAL A 10 -7.59 7.39 7.99
N ARG A 11 -7.82 8.17 9.05
CA ARG A 11 -6.78 8.71 9.93
C ARG A 11 -7.02 8.24 11.35
N ASP A 12 -5.99 8.23 12.19
CA ASP A 12 -6.18 7.80 13.59
C ASP A 12 -7.14 8.73 14.35
N GLU A 13 -7.22 10.01 13.98
CA GLU A 13 -8.17 10.97 14.55
C GLU A 13 -9.64 10.69 14.17
N ASP A 14 -9.88 9.81 13.19
CA ASP A 14 -11.22 9.36 12.85
C ASP A 14 -11.78 8.34 13.84
N ALA A 15 -10.94 7.74 14.69
CA ALA A 15 -11.32 6.64 15.58
C ALA A 15 -12.62 6.90 16.36
N PRO A 16 -12.82 8.04 17.06
CA PRO A 16 -14.06 8.25 17.82
C PRO A 16 -15.32 8.25 16.93
N ARG A 17 -15.21 8.82 15.72
CA ARG A 17 -16.34 8.92 14.78
C ARG A 17 -16.59 7.59 14.07
N LEU A 18 -15.53 6.84 13.77
CA LEU A 18 -15.62 5.51 13.18
C LEU A 18 -16.23 4.50 14.18
N ILE A 19 -15.76 4.51 15.42
CA ILE A 19 -16.32 3.70 16.52
C ILE A 19 -17.81 4.00 16.69
N ALA A 20 -18.21 5.28 16.68
CA ALA A 20 -19.62 5.66 16.79
C ALA A 20 -20.46 5.16 15.59
N LEU A 21 -19.92 5.23 14.36
CA LEU A 21 -20.59 4.71 13.16
C LEU A 21 -20.83 3.19 13.25
N ILE A 22 -19.81 2.44 13.67
CA ILE A 22 -19.88 0.97 13.77
C ILE A 22 -20.78 0.57 14.93
N GLY A 23 -20.63 1.20 16.10
CA GLY A 23 -21.47 0.96 17.27
C GLY A 23 -22.96 1.16 16.97
N ALA A 24 -23.31 2.26 16.28
CA ALA A 24 -24.70 2.51 15.88
C ALA A 24 -25.25 1.43 14.91
N ALA A 25 -24.39 0.79 14.10
CA ALA A 25 -24.80 -0.33 13.27
C ALA A 25 -24.98 -1.62 14.08
N TYR A 26 -24.16 -1.85 15.11
CA TYR A 26 -24.25 -3.02 15.98
C TYR A 26 -25.50 -2.96 16.87
N ASP A 27 -25.86 -1.76 17.35
CA ASP A 27 -27.06 -1.51 18.16
C ASP A 27 -28.37 -1.91 17.45
N GLU A 28 -28.37 -2.01 16.11
CA GLU A 28 -29.52 -2.50 15.33
C GLU A 28 -29.76 -4.00 15.48
N TYR A 29 -28.77 -4.76 15.98
CA TYR A 29 -28.80 -6.21 16.07
C TYR A 29 -28.66 -6.68 17.53
N PRO A 30 -29.74 -7.23 18.13
CA PRO A 30 -29.69 -7.71 19.51
C PRO A 30 -28.57 -8.73 19.74
N GLY A 31 -27.76 -8.49 20.78
CA GLY A 31 -26.65 -9.36 21.16
C GLY A 31 -25.38 -9.19 20.31
N CYS A 32 -25.30 -8.18 19.45
CA CYS A 32 -24.04 -7.74 18.87
C CYS A 32 -23.37 -6.74 19.81
N VAL A 33 -22.11 -6.97 20.15
CA VAL A 33 -21.31 -6.15 21.06
C VAL A 33 -20.08 -5.65 20.31
N LEU A 34 -19.87 -4.33 20.33
CA LEU A 34 -18.61 -3.75 19.91
C LEU A 34 -17.64 -3.86 21.09
N ASP A 35 -16.58 -4.64 20.93
CA ASP A 35 -15.72 -5.07 22.03
C ASP A 35 -14.35 -4.41 21.96
N LEU A 36 -14.25 -3.25 22.61
CA LEU A 36 -13.05 -2.44 22.69
C LEU A 36 -12.43 -2.52 24.08
N PRO A 37 -11.10 -2.75 24.20
CA PRO A 37 -10.10 -2.84 23.14
C PRO A 37 -9.79 -4.28 22.67
N GLU A 38 -10.58 -5.28 23.04
CA GLU A 38 -10.21 -6.71 22.86
C GLU A 38 -10.31 -7.16 21.40
N LEU A 39 -11.51 -7.47 20.91
CA LEU A 39 -11.70 -8.02 19.57
C LEU A 39 -11.67 -6.95 18.47
N ASP A 40 -12.04 -5.72 18.79
CA ASP A 40 -12.03 -4.56 17.89
C ASP A 40 -10.78 -3.68 18.08
N ASP A 41 -9.63 -4.29 18.43
CA ASP A 41 -8.33 -3.64 18.72
C ASP A 41 -7.78 -2.76 17.58
N ASP A 42 -8.35 -2.88 16.39
CA ASP A 42 -8.01 -2.18 15.17
C ASP A 42 -8.68 -0.81 15.05
N LEU A 43 -9.75 -0.53 15.81
CA LEU A 43 -10.50 0.73 15.74
C LEU A 43 -9.91 1.92 16.53
N PRO A 44 -9.15 1.77 17.63
CA PRO A 44 -8.59 2.92 18.36
C PRO A 44 -7.52 3.69 17.58
N VAL A 45 -6.76 3.01 16.72
CA VAL A 45 -5.71 3.58 15.85
C VAL A 45 -5.82 3.00 14.43
N PRO A 46 -6.91 3.30 13.70
CA PRO A 46 -7.30 2.60 12.48
C PRO A 46 -6.30 2.74 11.34
N ALA A 47 -5.71 3.92 11.16
CA ALA A 47 -4.73 4.14 10.08
C ALA A 47 -3.42 3.41 10.39
N THR A 48 -2.95 3.52 11.64
CA THR A 48 -1.76 2.80 12.10
C THR A 48 -1.96 1.28 12.00
N THR A 49 -3.11 0.77 12.41
CA THR A 49 -3.41 -0.68 12.35
C THR A 49 -3.51 -1.17 10.93
N ALA A 50 -4.19 -0.44 10.04
CA ALA A 50 -4.26 -0.78 8.62
C ALA A 50 -2.84 -0.84 8.01
N ALA A 51 -2.00 0.16 8.26
CA ALA A 51 -0.61 0.19 7.79
C ALA A 51 0.21 -1.00 8.32
N ARG A 52 0.22 -1.23 9.64
CA ARG A 52 0.92 -2.35 10.28
C ARG A 52 0.52 -3.70 9.69
N ARG A 53 -0.78 -3.92 9.49
CA ARG A 53 -1.33 -5.18 8.94
C ARG A 53 -1.25 -5.25 7.41
N GLY A 54 -0.64 -4.26 6.75
CA GLY A 54 -0.49 -4.21 5.29
C GLY A 54 -1.77 -3.98 4.51
N GLY A 55 -2.83 -3.51 5.17
CA GLY A 55 -4.14 -3.20 4.60
C GLY A 55 -4.33 -1.72 4.25
N ARG A 56 -5.50 -1.37 3.71
CA ARG A 56 -5.89 0.02 3.36
C ARG A 56 -7.32 0.28 3.75
N TRP A 57 -7.58 1.36 4.47
CA TRP A 57 -8.90 1.67 5.00
C TRP A 57 -9.30 3.08 4.58
N TRP A 58 -10.59 3.26 4.31
CA TRP A 58 -11.19 4.51 3.86
C TRP A 58 -12.45 4.82 4.64
N VAL A 59 -12.73 6.11 4.77
CA VAL A 59 -13.95 6.64 5.34
C VAL A 59 -14.66 7.53 4.31
N LEU A 60 -15.98 7.51 4.35
CA LEU A 60 -16.84 8.34 3.52
C LEU A 60 -17.43 9.44 4.40
N GLU A 61 -17.20 10.69 4.01
CA GLU A 61 -17.69 11.89 4.68
C GLU A 61 -18.83 12.56 3.91
N ASP A 62 -19.84 13.00 4.63
CA ASP A 62 -20.91 13.88 4.16
C ASP A 62 -21.05 15.07 5.12
N GLU A 63 -20.86 16.30 4.61
CA GLU A 63 -20.88 17.54 5.41
C GLU A 63 -20.06 17.44 6.72
N GLY A 64 -18.85 16.86 6.64
CA GLY A 64 -17.93 16.68 7.78
C GLY A 64 -18.28 15.54 8.75
N ARG A 65 -19.35 14.78 8.49
CA ARG A 65 -19.75 13.59 9.27
C ARG A 65 -19.28 12.31 8.58
N LEU A 66 -18.74 11.36 9.33
CA LEU A 66 -18.49 10.02 8.81
C LEU A 66 -19.83 9.31 8.59
N VAL A 67 -20.11 8.93 7.34
CA VAL A 67 -21.35 8.24 6.94
C VAL A 67 -21.08 6.86 6.37
N GLY A 68 -19.82 6.48 6.16
CA GLY A 68 -19.44 5.13 5.78
C GLY A 68 -17.97 4.83 6.01
N SER A 69 -17.63 3.54 5.99
CA SER A 69 -16.26 3.04 6.10
C SER A 69 -16.11 1.76 5.28
N VAL A 70 -14.89 1.46 4.87
CA VAL A 70 -14.49 0.16 4.31
C VAL A 70 -12.97 0.01 4.42
N GLY A 71 -12.45 -1.20 4.41
CA GLY A 71 -11.02 -1.44 4.26
C GLY A 71 -10.69 -2.78 3.64
N THR A 72 -9.41 -2.98 3.38
CA THR A 72 -8.82 -4.24 2.93
C THR A 72 -7.77 -4.72 3.93
N GLY A 73 -7.58 -6.03 4.03
CA GLY A 73 -6.36 -6.65 4.54
C GLY A 73 -5.21 -6.57 3.52
N ALA A 74 -4.05 -7.11 3.90
CA ALA A 74 -2.94 -7.33 2.98
C ALA A 74 -3.26 -8.43 1.95
N LEU A 75 -2.58 -8.36 0.79
CA LEU A 75 -2.54 -9.47 -0.16
C LEU A 75 -1.95 -10.72 0.49
N GLN A 76 -2.73 -11.79 0.50
CA GLN A 76 -2.36 -13.11 1.01
C GLN A 76 -1.66 -13.95 -0.08
N ASP A 77 -0.94 -14.98 0.34
CA ASP A 77 -0.20 -15.87 -0.57
C ASP A 77 -1.12 -16.70 -1.49
N ASP A 78 -2.38 -16.90 -1.11
CA ASP A 78 -3.40 -17.53 -1.95
C ASP A 78 -4.02 -16.57 -2.99
N GLY A 79 -3.51 -15.34 -3.08
CA GLY A 79 -3.97 -14.30 -3.98
C GLY A 79 -5.22 -13.55 -3.52
N SER A 80 -5.71 -13.80 -2.30
CA SER A 80 -6.88 -13.10 -1.76
C SER A 80 -6.53 -11.79 -1.05
N VAL A 81 -7.49 -10.85 -1.05
CA VAL A 81 -7.54 -9.72 -0.12
C VAL A 81 -8.88 -9.74 0.62
N GLU A 82 -8.83 -9.53 1.92
CA GLU A 82 -10.04 -9.52 2.75
C GLU A 82 -10.67 -8.12 2.79
N LEU A 83 -11.93 -7.96 2.40
CA LEU A 83 -12.74 -6.76 2.64
C LEU A 83 -13.20 -6.76 4.10
N LYS A 84 -12.95 -5.65 4.79
CA LYS A 84 -13.28 -5.45 6.21
C LYS A 84 -14.00 -4.14 6.45
N ARG A 85 -14.63 -4.05 7.62
CA ARG A 85 -15.15 -2.79 8.19
C ARG A 85 -16.09 -2.02 7.24
N LEU A 86 -16.89 -2.73 6.43
CA LEU A 86 -17.87 -2.12 5.54
C LEU A 86 -19.13 -1.70 6.30
N TYR A 87 -19.29 -0.41 6.54
CA TYR A 87 -20.46 0.13 7.22
C TYR A 87 -20.96 1.38 6.51
N VAL A 88 -22.29 1.59 6.53
CA VAL A 88 -22.96 2.80 6.05
C VAL A 88 -24.00 3.22 7.08
N ALA A 89 -23.95 4.51 7.46
CA ALA A 89 -24.87 5.11 8.42
C ALA A 89 -26.32 4.91 7.95
N ALA A 90 -27.22 4.54 8.88
CA ALA A 90 -28.63 4.25 8.57
C ALA A 90 -29.32 5.35 7.74
N SER A 91 -29.04 6.61 8.06
CA SER A 91 -29.56 7.80 7.36
C SER A 91 -29.08 7.94 5.90
N HIS A 92 -28.03 7.22 5.50
CA HIS A 92 -27.39 7.31 4.18
C HIS A 92 -27.48 6.00 3.38
N ARG A 93 -28.15 4.97 3.91
CA ARG A 93 -28.40 3.70 3.21
C ARG A 93 -29.33 3.90 2.01
N ARG A 94 -29.33 2.89 1.11
CA ARG A 94 -30.14 2.84 -0.12
C ARG A 94 -29.82 3.96 -1.14
N ARG A 95 -28.64 4.57 -1.03
CA ARG A 95 -28.12 5.59 -1.97
C ARG A 95 -26.94 5.10 -2.83
N GLY A 96 -26.68 3.79 -2.84
CA GLY A 96 -25.55 3.19 -3.59
C GLY A 96 -24.17 3.31 -2.92
N LEU A 97 -24.07 3.90 -1.72
CA LEU A 97 -22.79 4.15 -1.05
C LEU A 97 -22.00 2.88 -0.74
N ALA A 98 -22.67 1.80 -0.33
CA ALA A 98 -22.00 0.54 -0.05
C ALA A 98 -21.39 -0.08 -1.33
N SER A 99 -22.08 0.01 -2.47
CA SER A 99 -21.54 -0.42 -3.76
C SER A 99 -20.33 0.43 -4.19
N LEU A 100 -20.36 1.74 -3.91
CA LEU A 100 -19.22 2.63 -4.13
C LEU A 100 -18.01 2.24 -3.28
N LEU A 101 -18.23 1.86 -2.02
CA LEU A 101 -17.17 1.39 -1.11
C LEU A 101 -16.60 0.03 -1.52
N VAL A 102 -17.45 -0.91 -1.97
CA VAL A 102 -17.01 -2.19 -2.53
C VAL A 102 -16.16 -1.96 -3.79
N GLY A 103 -16.60 -1.08 -4.70
CA GLY A 103 -15.81 -0.75 -5.90
C GLY A 103 -14.43 -0.15 -5.58
N ARG A 104 -14.31 0.62 -4.49
CA ARG A 104 -13.00 1.10 -3.99
C ARG A 104 -12.08 -0.05 -3.60
N VAL A 105 -12.62 -1.07 -2.91
CA VAL A 105 -11.86 -2.28 -2.53
C VAL A 105 -11.45 -3.09 -3.75
N GLU A 106 -12.35 -3.27 -4.72
CA GLU A 106 -12.05 -4.03 -5.95
C GLU A 106 -10.95 -3.37 -6.77
N ALA A 107 -10.97 -2.04 -6.89
CA ALA A 107 -9.92 -1.30 -7.57
C ALA A 107 -8.56 -1.40 -6.83
N GLN A 108 -8.56 -1.34 -5.48
CA GLN A 108 -7.35 -1.60 -4.70
C GLN A 108 -6.84 -3.03 -4.91
N ALA A 109 -7.74 -4.02 -4.86
CA ALA A 109 -7.43 -5.43 -5.03
C ALA A 109 -6.77 -5.71 -6.38
N ALA A 110 -7.34 -5.16 -7.47
CA ALA A 110 -6.77 -5.26 -8.81
C ALA A 110 -5.36 -4.67 -8.88
N GLY A 111 -5.17 -3.46 -8.34
CA GLY A 111 -3.90 -2.76 -8.39
C GLY A 111 -2.77 -3.40 -7.56
N VAL A 112 -3.10 -4.19 -6.53
CA VAL A 112 -2.11 -4.99 -5.79
C VAL A 112 -1.95 -6.41 -6.34
N GLY A 113 -2.66 -6.77 -7.41
CA GLY A 113 -2.55 -8.08 -8.07
C GLY A 113 -3.32 -9.22 -7.37
N ALA A 114 -4.36 -8.90 -6.60
CA ALA A 114 -5.22 -9.91 -6.01
C ALA A 114 -6.07 -10.62 -7.08
N SER A 115 -6.28 -11.92 -6.93
CA SER A 115 -7.14 -12.72 -7.80
C SER A 115 -8.60 -12.76 -7.32
N ARG A 116 -8.84 -12.50 -6.04
CA ARG A 116 -10.18 -12.49 -5.42
C ARG A 116 -10.25 -11.58 -4.20
N VAL A 117 -11.44 -11.04 -3.98
CA VAL A 117 -11.83 -10.40 -2.71
C VAL A 117 -12.63 -11.39 -1.90
N VAL A 118 -12.27 -11.57 -0.63
CA VAL A 118 -13.01 -12.39 0.34
C VAL A 118 -13.53 -11.51 1.47
N LEU A 119 -14.59 -11.93 2.15
CA LEU A 119 -15.05 -11.29 3.37
C LEU A 119 -15.76 -12.31 4.26
N TRP A 120 -15.77 -12.03 5.55
CA TRP A 120 -16.54 -12.77 6.53
C TRP A 120 -17.63 -11.86 7.09
N SER A 121 -18.83 -12.39 7.22
CA SER A 121 -19.99 -11.66 7.71
C SER A 121 -20.80 -12.53 8.66
N ASP A 122 -21.22 -11.95 9.78
CA ASP A 122 -22.10 -12.60 10.74
C ASP A 122 -23.40 -13.08 10.08
N THR A 123 -23.80 -14.31 10.38
CA THR A 123 -25.06 -14.94 9.90
C THR A 123 -26.32 -14.08 10.12
N ARG A 124 -26.32 -13.20 11.12
CA ARG A 124 -27.41 -12.27 11.46
C ARG A 124 -27.55 -11.10 10.49
N PHE A 125 -26.49 -10.72 9.77
CA PHE A 125 -26.47 -9.51 8.93
C PHE A 125 -27.06 -9.73 7.52
N LEU A 126 -28.33 -10.13 7.46
CA LEU A 126 -29.03 -10.48 6.21
C LEU A 126 -29.10 -9.34 5.19
N ASP A 127 -29.12 -8.07 5.63
CA ASP A 127 -29.04 -6.92 4.73
C ASP A 127 -27.66 -6.80 4.06
N ALA A 128 -26.58 -7.07 4.81
CA ALA A 128 -25.23 -7.12 4.26
C ALA A 128 -25.10 -8.28 3.26
N HIS A 129 -25.67 -9.45 3.55
CA HIS A 129 -25.66 -10.59 2.63
C HIS A 129 -26.35 -10.27 1.30
N ARG A 130 -27.52 -9.61 1.35
CA ARG A 130 -28.22 -9.13 0.12
C ARG A 130 -27.36 -8.14 -0.67
N LEU A 131 -26.64 -7.26 0.02
CA LEU A 131 -25.70 -6.33 -0.60
C LEU A 131 -24.55 -7.09 -1.27
N TYR A 132 -23.89 -8.02 -0.58
CA TYR A 132 -22.77 -8.79 -1.11
C TYR A 132 -23.18 -9.59 -2.34
N THR A 133 -24.29 -10.32 -2.28
CA THR A 133 -24.84 -11.03 -3.44
C THR A 133 -25.17 -10.09 -4.59
N GLY A 134 -25.77 -8.93 -4.31
CA GLY A 134 -26.04 -7.90 -5.31
C GLY A 134 -24.78 -7.28 -5.93
N ALA A 135 -23.66 -7.28 -5.20
CA ALA A 135 -22.34 -6.85 -5.66
C ALA A 135 -21.56 -7.96 -6.39
N GLY A 136 -22.11 -9.18 -6.49
CA GLY A 136 -21.50 -10.31 -7.20
C GLY A 136 -20.66 -11.24 -6.32
N PHE A 137 -20.68 -11.07 -5.00
CA PHE A 137 -20.07 -12.04 -4.09
C PHE A 137 -20.94 -13.29 -3.95
N VAL A 138 -20.29 -14.44 -3.79
CA VAL A 138 -20.92 -15.75 -3.62
C VAL A 138 -20.55 -16.31 -2.26
N ASP A 139 -21.53 -16.86 -1.54
CA ASP A 139 -21.29 -17.65 -0.32
C ASP A 139 -20.46 -18.89 -0.68
N THR A 140 -19.27 -19.01 -0.09
CA THR A 140 -18.31 -20.07 -0.44
C THR A 140 -18.67 -21.42 0.15
N GLY A 141 -19.58 -21.45 1.11
CA GLY A 141 -19.82 -22.64 1.91
C GLY A 141 -19.00 -22.70 3.20
N ALA A 142 -18.03 -21.82 3.41
CA ALA A 142 -17.22 -21.82 4.63
C ALA A 142 -17.91 -21.05 5.76
N ARG A 143 -17.77 -21.56 6.98
CA ARG A 143 -18.32 -20.99 8.21
C ARG A 143 -17.30 -21.09 9.33
N ARG A 144 -17.30 -20.10 10.23
CA ARG A 144 -16.46 -20.10 11.43
C ARG A 144 -17.23 -19.56 12.64
N ASP A 145 -17.04 -20.18 13.79
CA ASP A 145 -17.52 -19.67 15.07
C ASP A 145 -16.39 -18.90 15.74
N LEU A 146 -16.64 -17.65 16.12
CA LEU A 146 -15.62 -16.78 16.70
C LEU A 146 -15.50 -16.92 18.23
N HIS A 147 -16.47 -17.57 18.87
CA HIS A 147 -16.54 -17.73 20.33
C HIS A 147 -16.35 -16.39 21.09
N ASP A 148 -16.84 -15.30 20.51
CA ASP A 148 -16.77 -13.94 21.02
C ASP A 148 -17.98 -13.61 21.92
N PRO A 149 -18.01 -12.43 22.59
CA PRO A 149 -19.14 -12.00 23.41
C PRO A 149 -20.47 -11.93 22.63
N SER A 150 -20.40 -11.79 21.31
CA SER A 150 -21.55 -11.74 20.41
C SER A 150 -22.07 -13.11 19.97
N HIS A 151 -21.38 -14.21 20.34
CA HIS A 151 -21.63 -15.57 19.87
C HIS A 151 -21.74 -15.66 18.33
N THR A 152 -20.83 -14.98 17.66
CA THR A 152 -20.79 -14.79 16.22
C THR A 152 -20.44 -16.08 15.49
N THR A 153 -21.31 -16.45 14.56
CA THR A 153 -21.02 -17.39 13.47
C THR A 153 -20.97 -16.60 12.18
N GLU A 154 -19.86 -16.70 11.43
CA GLU A 154 -19.69 -16.00 10.16
C GLU A 154 -19.77 -16.93 8.96
N ILE A 155 -20.24 -16.37 7.84
CA ILE A 155 -20.22 -16.97 6.52
C ILE A 155 -19.15 -16.25 5.70
N GLU A 156 -18.34 -17.01 4.98
CA GLU A 156 -17.41 -16.46 4.00
C GLU A 156 -18.12 -16.20 2.67
N PHE A 157 -17.87 -15.02 2.12
CA PHE A 157 -18.24 -14.65 0.77
C PHE A 157 -16.98 -14.36 -0.05
N ALA A 158 -16.98 -14.75 -1.32
CA ALA A 158 -15.87 -14.48 -2.23
C ALA A 158 -16.35 -13.96 -3.57
N LYS A 159 -15.52 -13.12 -4.20
CA LYS A 159 -15.72 -12.61 -5.55
C LYS A 159 -14.37 -12.57 -6.29
N PRO A 160 -14.27 -13.10 -7.52
CA PRO A 160 -13.09 -12.90 -8.36
C PRO A 160 -12.83 -11.41 -8.63
N VAL A 161 -11.57 -11.01 -8.69
CA VAL A 161 -11.21 -9.67 -9.15
C VAL A 161 -11.22 -9.70 -10.67
N GLU A 162 -12.30 -9.17 -11.26
CA GLU A 162 -12.47 -9.06 -12.72
C GLU A 162 -12.10 -7.65 -13.24
N VAL A 163 -11.83 -6.72 -12.33
CA VAL A 163 -11.40 -5.38 -12.69
C VAL A 163 -9.93 -5.44 -13.10
N GLU A 164 -9.64 -5.03 -14.32
CA GLU A 164 -8.26 -4.88 -14.77
C GLU A 164 -7.56 -3.75 -14.02
N PRO A 165 -6.32 -3.94 -13.55
CA PRO A 165 -5.55 -2.86 -12.97
C PRO A 165 -5.31 -1.76 -13.99
N SER A 166 -5.40 -0.50 -13.55
CA SER A 166 -5.10 0.67 -14.37
C SER A 166 -3.60 0.75 -14.62
N LEU A 167 -3.13 0.23 -15.75
CA LEU A 167 -1.73 0.32 -16.16
C LEU A 167 -1.41 1.75 -16.59
N HIS A 168 -0.59 2.43 -15.80
CA HIS A 168 -0.10 3.77 -16.12
C HIS A 168 1.02 3.71 -17.16
N ALA A 169 2.03 2.88 -16.90
CA ALA A 169 3.23 2.80 -17.70
C ALA A 169 3.96 1.47 -17.54
N VAL A 170 4.72 1.11 -18.58
CA VAL A 170 5.80 0.11 -18.50
C VAL A 170 7.11 0.84 -18.75
N ARG A 171 8.13 0.50 -17.98
CA ARG A 171 9.48 1.08 -18.06
C ARG A 171 10.51 -0.03 -17.96
N SER A 172 11.67 0.22 -18.54
CA SER A 172 12.77 -0.73 -18.54
C SER A 172 14.09 0.01 -18.41
N TRP A 173 14.98 -0.49 -17.57
CA TRP A 173 16.33 0.05 -17.40
C TRP A 173 17.36 -1.01 -17.74
N ASP A 174 18.33 -0.66 -18.58
CA ASP A 174 19.56 -1.43 -18.71
C ASP A 174 20.48 -1.06 -17.54
N GLY A 175 20.98 -2.04 -16.81
CA GLY A 175 21.79 -1.82 -15.61
C GLY A 175 22.71 -2.97 -15.26
N PRO A 176 23.44 -2.89 -14.13
CA PRO A 176 24.47 -3.85 -13.75
C PRO A 176 23.94 -5.28 -13.53
N PHE A 177 22.64 -5.43 -13.30
CA PHE A 177 21.99 -6.71 -12.99
C PHE A 177 21.13 -7.25 -14.15
N GLY A 178 21.31 -6.70 -15.34
CA GLY A 178 20.51 -7.00 -16.53
C GLY A 178 19.43 -5.95 -16.79
N VAL A 179 18.51 -6.29 -17.70
CA VAL A 179 17.42 -5.37 -18.09
C VAL A 179 16.26 -5.53 -17.13
N GLU A 180 16.10 -4.55 -16.25
CA GLU A 180 14.95 -4.45 -15.37
C GLU A 180 13.67 -4.14 -16.15
N GLN A 181 12.55 -4.70 -15.71
CA GLN A 181 11.20 -4.36 -16.18
C GLN A 181 10.35 -3.88 -15.01
N VAL A 182 9.70 -2.73 -15.16
CA VAL A 182 8.78 -2.18 -14.16
C VAL A 182 7.43 -1.87 -14.78
N ARG A 183 6.37 -2.33 -14.12
CA ARG A 183 4.99 -1.91 -14.39
C ARG A 183 4.55 -0.94 -13.30
N TRP A 184 4.07 0.23 -13.72
CA TRP A 184 3.43 1.20 -12.85
C TRP A 184 1.92 1.11 -13.03
N LEU A 185 1.23 0.77 -11.96
CA LEU A 185 -0.22 0.71 -11.86
C LEU A 185 -0.75 1.87 -11.00
N ASP A 186 -1.83 2.51 -11.45
CA ASP A 186 -2.56 3.47 -10.64
C ASP A 186 -3.37 2.74 -9.57
N LEU A 187 -3.29 3.21 -8.33
CA LEU A 187 -4.16 2.80 -7.24
C LEU A 187 -5.21 3.88 -6.98
N PRO A 188 -6.32 3.55 -6.31
CA PRO A 188 -7.35 4.54 -5.99
C PRO A 188 -6.87 5.74 -5.14
N ASP A 189 -5.79 5.59 -4.38
CA ASP A 189 -5.18 6.60 -3.50
C ASP A 189 -3.63 6.54 -3.51
N GLY A 190 -3.08 6.25 -4.69
CA GLY A 190 -1.64 6.29 -4.94
C GLY A 190 -1.22 5.47 -6.15
N ALA A 191 -0.10 4.76 -6.05
CA ALA A 191 0.46 3.95 -7.13
C ALA A 191 1.12 2.67 -6.61
N SER A 192 1.22 1.67 -7.48
CA SER A 192 1.94 0.42 -7.26
C SER A 192 2.95 0.20 -8.38
N PHE A 193 4.20 -0.08 -8.02
CA PHE A 193 5.27 -0.40 -8.94
C PHE A 193 5.67 -1.86 -8.75
N LEU A 194 5.64 -2.64 -9.82
CA LEU A 194 6.05 -4.04 -9.83
C LEU A 194 7.30 -4.15 -10.69
N GLY A 195 8.43 -4.50 -10.09
CA GLY A 195 9.71 -4.60 -10.77
C GLY A 195 10.29 -6.01 -10.75
N GLU A 196 10.96 -6.37 -11.84
CA GLU A 196 11.71 -7.62 -11.97
C GLU A 196 13.12 -7.32 -12.48
N VAL A 197 14.12 -7.75 -11.71
CA VAL A 197 15.54 -7.67 -12.03
C VAL A 197 16.07 -9.08 -12.31
N PRO A 198 16.56 -9.40 -13.52
CA PRO A 198 16.94 -10.76 -13.89
C PRO A 198 18.11 -11.35 -13.10
N GLY A 199 19.04 -10.51 -12.64
CA GLY A 199 20.28 -10.95 -11.98
C GLY A 199 21.29 -11.61 -12.93
N THR A 200 21.30 -11.24 -14.21
CA THR A 200 22.12 -11.89 -15.24
C THR A 200 23.45 -11.17 -15.52
N GLY A 201 23.78 -10.12 -14.78
CA GLY A 201 25.01 -9.33 -14.98
C GLY A 201 26.17 -9.77 -14.09
N ASP A 202 25.97 -9.74 -12.77
CA ASP A 202 26.93 -10.12 -11.73
C ASP A 202 26.32 -11.23 -10.86
N ASP A 203 27.13 -12.24 -10.48
CA ASP A 203 26.74 -13.30 -9.54
C ASP A 203 26.38 -12.74 -8.14
N HIS A 204 26.65 -11.46 -7.88
CA HIS A 204 26.30 -10.74 -6.65
C HIS A 204 24.87 -11.01 -6.16
N LEU A 205 23.87 -11.01 -7.06
CA LEU A 205 22.47 -11.20 -6.65
C LEU A 205 22.11 -12.66 -6.37
N GLY A 206 22.86 -13.63 -6.92
CA GLY A 206 22.59 -15.06 -6.80
C GLY A 206 21.33 -15.56 -7.54
N GLY A 207 20.65 -14.71 -8.30
CA GLY A 207 19.41 -15.02 -9.02
C GLY A 207 18.48 -13.82 -9.21
N PRO A 208 17.29 -14.02 -9.81
CA PRO A 208 16.35 -12.94 -10.08
C PRO A 208 15.75 -12.36 -8.80
N VAL A 209 15.46 -11.07 -8.83
CA VAL A 209 14.85 -10.31 -7.74
C VAL A 209 13.57 -9.67 -8.26
N ALA A 210 12.45 -9.95 -7.60
CA ALA A 210 11.18 -9.31 -7.87
C ALA A 210 10.81 -8.41 -6.70
N TYR A 211 10.23 -7.25 -6.97
CA TYR A 211 9.79 -6.35 -5.93
C TYR A 211 8.46 -5.68 -6.25
N THR A 212 7.75 -5.27 -5.20
CA THR A 212 6.62 -4.35 -5.29
C THR A 212 6.84 -3.16 -4.39
N VAL A 213 6.49 -1.96 -4.83
CA VAL A 213 6.49 -0.73 -4.02
C VAL A 213 5.14 -0.03 -4.20
N GLU A 214 4.41 0.12 -3.11
CA GLU A 214 3.16 0.88 -3.05
C GLU A 214 3.39 2.23 -2.38
N VAL A 215 2.87 3.30 -2.98
CA VAL A 215 2.94 4.66 -2.45
C VAL A 215 1.56 5.31 -2.34
N ASP A 216 1.43 6.33 -1.50
CA ASP A 216 0.25 7.21 -1.46
C ASP A 216 0.27 8.29 -2.55
N ASP A 217 -0.81 9.06 -2.68
CA ASP A 217 -0.89 10.20 -3.61
C ASP A 217 0.17 11.30 -3.34
N ALA A 218 0.77 11.30 -2.16
CA ALA A 218 1.88 12.18 -1.78
C ALA A 218 3.25 11.52 -1.96
N TRP A 219 3.32 10.40 -2.69
CA TRP A 219 4.54 9.65 -3.03
C TRP A 219 5.29 9.08 -1.82
N ARG A 220 4.64 8.92 -0.67
CA ARG A 220 5.21 8.25 0.51
C ARG A 220 5.03 6.76 0.38
N THR A 221 6.06 5.99 0.73
CA THR A 221 5.96 4.53 0.72
C THR A 221 4.97 4.06 1.78
N ARG A 222 4.05 3.16 1.38
CA ARG A 222 3.13 2.47 2.29
C ARG A 222 3.46 0.98 2.45
N ARG A 223 4.00 0.36 1.39
CA ARG A 223 4.42 -1.04 1.42
C ARG A 223 5.56 -1.26 0.43
N ALA A 224 6.51 -2.11 0.79
CA ALA A 224 7.47 -2.67 -0.14
C ALA A 224 7.61 -4.18 0.11
N THR A 225 7.61 -4.97 -0.96
CA THR A 225 7.99 -6.39 -0.89
C THR A 225 9.20 -6.59 -1.78
N VAL A 226 10.24 -7.24 -1.30
CA VAL A 226 11.41 -7.62 -2.11
C VAL A 226 11.64 -9.11 -1.93
N ALA A 227 11.59 -9.87 -3.02
CA ALA A 227 11.77 -11.32 -3.04
C ALA A 227 12.92 -11.69 -3.97
N GLY A 228 13.84 -12.52 -3.48
CA GLY A 228 14.98 -13.00 -4.25
C GLY A 228 15.58 -14.26 -3.63
N PRO A 229 16.81 -14.63 -4.00
CA PRO A 229 17.45 -15.89 -3.56
C PRO A 229 17.61 -16.04 -2.04
N HIS A 230 17.61 -14.92 -1.31
CA HIS A 230 17.77 -14.88 0.15
C HIS A 230 16.45 -14.77 0.91
N GLY A 231 15.31 -14.98 0.23
CA GLY A 231 13.98 -14.94 0.81
C GLY A 231 13.19 -13.70 0.43
N ARG A 232 12.08 -13.49 1.14
CA ARG A 232 11.13 -12.39 0.94
C ARG A 232 11.15 -11.47 2.15
N GLN A 233 11.25 -10.18 1.90
CA GLN A 233 11.20 -9.12 2.91
C GLN A 233 9.94 -8.30 2.67
N VAL A 234 9.11 -8.08 3.70
CA VAL A 234 7.93 -7.22 3.62
C VAL A 234 8.09 -6.05 4.59
N LEU A 235 8.06 -4.84 4.03
CA LEU A 235 8.00 -3.59 4.78
C LEU A 235 6.62 -2.96 4.61
N THR A 236 6.06 -2.46 5.71
CA THR A 236 4.89 -1.57 5.67
C THR A 236 5.19 -0.29 6.43
N SER A 237 4.50 0.78 6.06
CA SER A 237 4.68 2.10 6.65
C SER A 237 3.36 2.85 6.71
N ASP A 238 3.22 3.72 7.70
CA ASP A 238 2.10 4.66 7.82
C ASP A 238 2.30 5.92 6.96
N GLY A 239 3.42 6.02 6.26
CA GLY A 239 3.82 7.19 5.47
C GLY A 239 4.25 8.40 6.31
N ALA A 240 4.24 8.28 7.64
CA ALA A 240 4.60 9.33 8.59
C ALA A 240 5.89 9.00 9.36
N GLY A 241 6.61 7.96 8.94
CA GLY A 241 7.91 7.59 9.49
C GLY A 241 7.87 6.43 10.48
N ARG A 242 6.72 5.78 10.68
CA ARG A 242 6.66 4.50 11.41
C ARG A 242 6.64 3.35 10.41
N TRP A 243 7.48 2.35 10.68
CA TRP A 243 7.67 1.19 9.82
C TRP A 243 7.47 -0.11 10.59
N TRP A 244 7.06 -1.13 9.84
CA TRP A 244 6.99 -2.50 10.31
C TRP A 244 7.69 -3.43 9.33
N ARG A 245 8.40 -4.43 9.86
CA ARG A 245 8.99 -5.55 9.13
C ARG A 245 8.17 -6.80 9.44
N ASP A 246 7.50 -7.35 8.44
CA ASP A 246 6.64 -8.53 8.59
C ASP A 246 5.59 -8.38 9.72
N GLY A 247 5.08 -7.15 9.91
CA GLY A 247 4.09 -6.80 10.94
C GLY A 247 4.68 -6.38 12.29
N GLU A 248 5.97 -6.62 12.53
CA GLU A 248 6.68 -6.24 13.76
C GLU A 248 7.26 -4.82 13.66
N PRO A 249 7.22 -4.00 14.73
CA PRO A 249 7.77 -2.64 14.72
C PRO A 249 9.26 -2.60 14.32
N ALA A 250 9.62 -1.65 13.45
CA ALA A 250 10.98 -1.42 12.98
C ALA A 250 11.48 -0.03 13.42
N ASP A 251 11.74 0.14 14.72
CA ASP A 251 12.10 1.43 15.32
C ASP A 251 13.42 2.03 14.80
N ASP A 252 14.33 1.19 14.31
CA ASP A 252 15.58 1.61 13.66
C ASP A 252 15.35 2.33 12.31
N LEU A 253 14.18 2.14 11.69
CA LEU A 253 13.74 2.85 10.48
C LEU A 253 12.90 4.10 10.79
N ALA A 254 12.76 4.48 12.07
CA ALA A 254 11.95 5.63 12.45
C ALA A 254 12.40 6.92 11.71
N GLY A 255 11.43 7.59 11.11
CA GLY A 255 11.64 8.82 10.34
C GLY A 255 12.02 8.61 8.87
N CYS A 256 12.22 7.37 8.40
CA CYS A 256 12.31 7.09 6.97
C CYS A 256 10.95 7.34 6.30
N LEU A 257 10.91 7.98 5.13
CA LEU A 257 9.65 8.21 4.40
C LEU A 257 9.52 7.38 3.13
N ASP A 258 10.65 6.99 2.57
CA ASP A 258 10.74 6.31 1.29
C ASP A 258 11.45 4.96 1.48
N VAL A 259 11.11 3.95 0.67
CA VAL A 259 11.95 2.76 0.50
C VAL A 259 13.01 3.03 -0.56
N ASP A 260 14.21 2.51 -0.37
CA ASP A 260 15.25 2.43 -1.40
C ASP A 260 15.58 0.96 -1.61
N VAL A 261 15.48 0.47 -2.85
CA VAL A 261 15.83 -0.91 -3.20
C VAL A 261 17.13 -0.87 -4.01
N GLU A 262 18.20 -1.47 -3.46
CA GLU A 262 19.58 -1.32 -3.96
C GLU A 262 19.77 -1.62 -5.46
N VAL A 263 18.90 -2.46 -6.03
CA VAL A 263 19.03 -2.97 -7.40
C VAL A 263 18.19 -2.22 -8.45
N THR A 264 17.50 -1.14 -8.07
CA THR A 264 16.63 -0.38 -8.99
C THR A 264 16.76 1.13 -8.86
N PRO A 265 16.90 1.87 -9.98
CA PRO A 265 16.88 3.33 -9.98
C PRO A 265 15.47 3.89 -9.74
N LEU A 266 14.42 3.05 -9.82
CA LEU A 266 13.04 3.48 -9.65
C LEU A 266 12.84 4.20 -8.32
N THR A 267 13.42 3.69 -7.23
CA THR A 267 13.13 4.19 -5.89
C THR A 267 13.62 5.62 -5.63
N ASN A 268 14.57 6.12 -6.42
CA ASN A 268 14.97 7.54 -6.39
C ASN A 268 13.86 8.48 -6.90
N THR A 269 12.90 7.97 -7.68
CA THR A 269 11.72 8.71 -8.14
C THR A 269 10.86 9.21 -6.97
N LEU A 270 10.80 8.43 -5.87
CA LEU A 270 9.90 8.71 -4.75
C LEU A 270 10.24 10.05 -4.05
N PRO A 271 11.47 10.26 -3.55
CA PRO A 271 11.84 11.54 -2.96
C PRO A 271 11.83 12.70 -3.96
N ILE A 272 12.21 12.46 -5.23
CA ILE A 272 12.19 13.49 -6.30
C ILE A 272 10.78 14.05 -6.47
N ARG A 273 9.75 13.18 -6.53
CA ARG A 273 8.35 13.62 -6.67
C ARG A 273 7.75 14.19 -5.39
N ARG A 274 8.16 13.70 -4.22
CA ARG A 274 7.59 14.10 -2.92
C ARG A 274 8.15 15.41 -2.39
N ALA A 275 9.48 15.49 -2.24
CA ALA A 275 10.15 16.56 -1.52
C ALA A 275 10.73 17.64 -2.44
N GLY A 276 11.04 17.27 -3.69
CA GLY A 276 11.98 18.03 -4.49
C GLY A 276 13.38 17.99 -3.88
N ALA A 277 14.14 19.08 -3.99
CA ALA A 277 15.49 19.15 -3.45
C ALA A 277 15.51 19.17 -1.91
N GLY A 278 16.41 18.40 -1.30
CA GLY A 278 16.61 18.36 0.15
C GLY A 278 17.17 17.04 0.68
N ASP A 279 17.29 16.98 2.01
CA ASP A 279 17.70 15.79 2.75
C ASP A 279 16.50 14.90 3.05
N VAL A 280 16.66 13.60 2.78
CA VAL A 280 15.66 12.57 3.05
C VAL A 280 16.31 11.36 3.71
N ARG A 281 15.49 10.53 4.36
CA ARG A 281 15.92 9.27 4.94
C ARG A 281 15.07 8.14 4.35
N ALA A 282 15.74 7.12 3.83
CA ALA A 282 15.10 5.98 3.20
C ALA A 282 15.33 4.69 4.01
N ALA A 283 14.37 3.78 3.98
CA ALA A 283 14.56 2.40 4.38
C ALA A 283 15.26 1.66 3.24
N TRP A 284 16.58 1.51 3.33
CA TRP A 284 17.40 0.92 2.29
C TRP A 284 17.43 -0.60 2.41
N VAL A 285 16.80 -1.27 1.45
CA VAL A 285 16.75 -2.72 1.33
C VAL A 285 17.98 -3.17 0.55
N ARG A 286 18.88 -3.87 1.26
CA ARG A 286 20.07 -4.45 0.67
C ARG A 286 19.73 -5.70 -0.12
N VAL A 287 20.40 -5.86 -1.26
CA VAL A 287 20.24 -7.02 -2.13
C VAL A 287 21.61 -7.49 -2.62
N PRO A 288 22.00 -8.76 -2.35
CA PRO A 288 21.23 -9.78 -1.64
C PRO A 288 21.02 -9.43 -0.15
N GLY A 289 19.82 -9.72 0.35
CA GLY A 289 19.39 -9.42 1.72
C GLY A 289 20.02 -10.32 2.79
N PRO A 290 19.57 -10.23 4.06
CA PRO A 290 18.30 -9.68 4.52
C PRO A 290 18.40 -8.30 5.19
N THR A 291 19.50 -7.57 4.97
CA THR A 291 19.73 -6.31 5.69
C THR A 291 18.82 -5.20 5.17
N ILE A 292 18.15 -4.50 6.09
CA ILE A 292 17.40 -3.28 5.81
C ILE A 292 17.90 -2.22 6.79
N GLU A 293 18.47 -1.14 6.30
CA GLU A 293 19.09 -0.11 7.13
C GLU A 293 18.64 1.30 6.74
N PRO A 294 18.60 2.25 7.69
CA PRO A 294 18.29 3.62 7.35
C PRO A 294 19.43 4.27 6.56
N LEU A 295 19.11 4.88 5.42
CA LEU A 295 20.06 5.60 4.59
C LEU A 295 19.69 7.08 4.50
N GLY A 296 20.60 7.95 4.95
CA GLY A 296 20.50 9.39 4.70
C GLY A 296 20.86 9.68 3.24
N GLN A 297 20.07 10.52 2.59
CA GLN A 297 20.21 10.86 1.18
C GLN A 297 19.97 12.35 0.97
N THR A 298 20.67 12.95 0.01
CA THR A 298 20.44 14.35 -0.40
C THR A 298 20.18 14.39 -1.89
N TYR A 299 19.09 15.04 -2.29
CA TYR A 299 18.75 15.31 -3.68
C TYR A 299 18.88 16.82 -3.95
N THR A 300 19.62 17.19 -4.99
CA THR A 300 19.78 18.58 -5.43
C THR A 300 19.18 18.73 -6.82
N ASP A 301 18.27 19.69 -7.01
CA ASP A 301 17.69 20.03 -8.31
C ASP A 301 18.65 20.92 -9.10
N GLU A 302 19.14 20.41 -10.22
CA GLU A 302 20.07 21.10 -11.13
C GLU A 302 19.35 21.75 -12.32
N GLY A 303 18.01 21.70 -12.31
CA GLY A 303 17.12 22.27 -13.31
C GLY A 303 16.99 21.44 -14.59
N GLY A 304 15.82 21.52 -15.23
CA GLY A 304 15.55 20.84 -16.50
C GLY A 304 15.54 19.31 -16.37
N GLY A 305 15.02 18.78 -15.26
CA GLY A 305 14.92 17.35 -15.01
C GLY A 305 16.23 16.68 -14.63
N ARG A 306 17.26 17.44 -14.26
CA ARG A 306 18.54 16.90 -13.78
C ARG A 306 18.66 17.03 -12.27
N TRP A 307 19.21 16.01 -11.64
CA TRP A 307 19.38 15.93 -10.20
C TRP A 307 20.75 15.41 -9.84
N THR A 308 21.30 15.89 -8.73
CA THR A 308 22.44 15.24 -8.08
C THR A 308 21.97 14.55 -6.81
N TYR A 309 22.21 13.24 -6.75
CA TYR A 309 22.00 12.38 -5.60
C TYR A 309 23.30 12.22 -4.81
N ARG A 310 23.21 12.27 -3.48
CA ARG A 310 24.29 11.87 -2.58
C ARG A 310 23.78 10.94 -1.50
N SER A 311 24.51 9.85 -1.25
CA SER A 311 24.24 8.97 -0.12
C SER A 311 25.03 9.43 1.11
N GLY A 312 24.56 9.08 2.31
CA GLY A 312 25.26 9.37 3.57
C GLY A 312 26.65 8.74 3.67
N GLY A 313 26.96 7.76 2.82
CA GLY A 313 28.28 7.13 2.69
C GLY A 313 29.25 7.85 1.74
N GLY A 314 28.87 9.00 1.17
CA GLY A 314 29.72 9.79 0.28
C GLY A 314 29.63 9.43 -1.20
N PHE A 315 28.82 8.45 -1.58
CA PHE A 315 28.54 8.14 -2.99
C PHE A 315 27.75 9.27 -3.64
N VAL A 316 28.08 9.62 -4.89
CA VAL A 316 27.42 10.68 -5.66
C VAL A 316 26.97 10.12 -7.01
N ALA A 317 25.77 10.49 -7.44
CA ALA A 317 25.28 10.20 -8.78
C ALA A 317 24.55 11.39 -9.40
N ASP A 318 24.65 11.51 -10.72
CA ASP A 318 23.81 12.40 -11.53
C ASP A 318 22.64 11.59 -12.09
N LEU A 319 21.43 12.13 -11.93
CA LEU A 319 20.19 11.55 -12.39
C LEU A 319 19.52 12.47 -13.41
N THR A 320 18.88 11.88 -14.41
CA THR A 320 17.89 12.56 -15.26
C THR A 320 16.52 11.97 -14.99
N VAL A 321 15.47 12.78 -15.07
CA VAL A 321 14.08 12.33 -14.92
C VAL A 321 13.22 12.76 -16.11
N ASP A 322 12.15 12.03 -16.37
CA ASP A 322 11.14 12.40 -17.36
C ASP A 322 10.09 13.36 -16.78
N ASP A 323 9.06 13.69 -17.59
CA ASP A 323 7.97 14.59 -17.18
C ASP A 323 7.12 14.01 -16.04
N ASP A 324 7.15 12.70 -15.85
CA ASP A 324 6.53 12.01 -14.71
C ASP A 324 7.47 11.95 -13.50
N GLY A 325 8.67 12.55 -13.58
CA GLY A 325 9.67 12.52 -12.53
C GLY A 325 10.36 11.15 -12.35
N LEU A 326 10.13 10.19 -13.24
CA LEU A 326 10.79 8.88 -13.19
C LEU A 326 12.23 9.00 -13.68
N VAL A 327 13.14 8.33 -12.98
CA VAL A 327 14.55 8.25 -13.40
C VAL A 327 14.67 7.69 -14.82
N VAL A 328 15.41 8.38 -15.66
CA VAL A 328 15.75 7.99 -17.03
C VAL A 328 17.18 7.46 -17.05
N ASP A 329 18.14 8.28 -16.64
CA ASP A 329 19.53 7.88 -16.50
C ASP A 329 20.01 8.06 -15.07
N TYR A 330 20.86 7.14 -14.63
CA TYR A 330 21.53 7.15 -13.34
C TYR A 330 23.02 6.91 -13.58
N ALA A 331 23.86 7.90 -13.32
CA ALA A 331 25.30 7.81 -13.53
C ALA A 331 26.08 8.10 -12.24
N ALA A 332 26.90 7.14 -11.80
CA ALA A 332 27.80 7.33 -10.66
C ALA A 332 28.90 8.34 -11.03
N VAL A 333 29.28 9.18 -10.06
CA VAL A 333 30.31 10.20 -10.20
C VAL A 333 31.47 9.86 -9.26
N ASP A 334 32.68 9.68 -9.81
CA ASP A 334 33.88 9.45 -9.01
C ASP A 334 34.49 10.76 -8.45
N ASP A 335 35.54 10.64 -7.63
CA ASP A 335 36.25 11.80 -7.02
C ASP A 335 36.88 12.74 -8.07
N ALA A 336 37.11 12.27 -9.29
CA ALA A 336 37.63 13.06 -10.41
C ALA A 336 36.51 13.73 -11.24
N GLY A 337 35.24 13.49 -10.92
CA GLY A 337 34.08 13.97 -11.65
C GLY A 337 33.71 13.15 -12.89
N THR A 338 34.32 11.97 -13.05
CA THR A 338 34.01 11.05 -14.17
C THR A 338 32.65 10.41 -13.95
N ARG A 339 31.82 10.42 -14.99
CA ARG A 339 30.49 9.80 -14.97
C ARG A 339 30.55 8.40 -15.55
N THR A 340 30.03 7.42 -14.80
CA THR A 340 29.84 6.05 -15.27
C THR A 340 28.35 5.73 -15.22
N ALA A 341 27.74 5.49 -16.38
CA ALA A 341 26.34 5.09 -16.44
C ALA A 341 26.14 3.78 -15.67
N VAL A 342 25.22 3.79 -14.71
CA VAL A 342 24.84 2.63 -13.90
C VAL A 342 23.51 2.09 -14.39
N TRP A 343 22.51 2.97 -14.58
CA TRP A 343 21.25 2.61 -15.22
C TRP A 343 20.90 3.58 -16.34
N SER A 344 20.32 3.07 -17.43
CA SER A 344 19.81 3.88 -18.53
C SER A 344 18.50 3.29 -19.05
N ARG A 345 17.47 4.14 -19.13
CA ARG A 345 16.16 3.73 -19.61
C ARG A 345 16.22 3.38 -21.10
N ARG A 346 15.60 2.26 -21.47
CA ARG A 346 15.50 1.79 -22.86
C ARG A 346 14.36 2.42 -23.65
#